data_AF-A0A6J5A704-F1
#
_entry.id   AF-A0A6J5A704-F1
#
_cell.length_a   1.000
_cell.length_b   1.000
_cell.length_c   1.000
_cell.angle_alpha   90.00
_cell.angle_beta   90.00
_cell.angle_gamma   90.00
#
_symmetry.space_group_name_H-M   'P 1'
#
loop_
_entity.id
_entity.type
_entity.pdbx_description
1 polymer ?
#
loop_
_entity_poly.entity_id
_entity_poly.type
_entity_poly.pdbx_seq_one_letter_code
_entity_poly.pdbx_strand_id
1 'polypeptide(L)'
;MDLRVHAGDRLASRLLNHWLETSGDYDALSLMPLYSVYRALVRARVVCLKAKSAPQEERASATRGATRYIDLARAVAQRPDTVLLLCHGYSGSGKSVASRALADLCGAVRVSSDTERKRSPGTVRALDRNVALPYTQEARHAIYERLLGRASDVLQTGYSVIVDATFLERRHRDAFFVLARRLSVPAALLDFRAEKQVLRERIDACKMGPADASDADSATLQLQLADSDPLTADEMSRTVVLDTAVPLAQFDSAAFWEPVLDFVNAARSRPHPSHRIADGFFPSG
;
A
#
# COMPACT_ATOMS: atom_id res chain seq x y z
N MET A 1 10.15 -13.72 0.21
CA MET A 1 11.15 -14.26 -0.75
C MET A 1 10.67 -15.58 -1.36
N ASP A 2 10.66 -16.72 -0.63
CA ASP A 2 10.21 -18.02 -1.18
C ASP A 2 8.80 -17.95 -1.80
N LEU A 3 7.85 -17.29 -1.13
CA LEU A 3 6.49 -17.12 -1.65
C LEU A 3 6.44 -16.37 -2.99
N ARG A 4 7.29 -15.35 -3.21
CA ARG A 4 7.39 -14.63 -4.48
C ARG A 4 7.87 -15.56 -5.60
N VAL A 5 8.90 -16.34 -5.29
CA VAL A 5 9.52 -17.28 -6.22
C VAL A 5 8.52 -18.38 -6.62
N HIS A 6 7.73 -18.90 -5.69
CA HIS A 6 6.85 -20.05 -5.93
C HIS A 6 5.40 -19.71 -6.31
N ALA A 7 4.86 -18.60 -5.81
CA ALA A 7 3.45 -18.25 -5.93
C ALA A 7 3.21 -16.82 -6.47
N GLY A 8 4.28 -16.11 -6.84
CA GLY A 8 4.22 -14.78 -7.44
C GLY A 8 4.17 -13.63 -6.43
N ASP A 9 4.32 -12.41 -6.96
CA ASP A 9 4.39 -11.18 -6.17
C ASP A 9 3.07 -10.84 -5.49
N ARG A 10 1.94 -11.24 -6.08
CA ARG A 10 0.62 -10.92 -5.58
C ARG A 10 0.35 -11.51 -4.19
N LEU A 11 0.57 -12.81 -4.04
CA LEU A 11 0.38 -13.49 -2.75
C LEU A 11 1.42 -13.05 -1.71
N ALA A 12 2.64 -12.73 -2.14
CA ALA A 12 3.65 -12.19 -1.24
C ALA A 12 3.29 -10.79 -0.72
N SER A 13 2.73 -9.93 -1.57
CA SER A 13 2.29 -8.59 -1.20
C SER A 13 1.08 -8.65 -0.26
N ARG A 14 0.15 -9.57 -0.53
CA ARG A 14 -0.98 -9.86 0.38
C ARG A 14 -0.50 -10.30 1.75
N LEU A 15 0.44 -11.24 1.81
CA LEU A 15 1.00 -11.72 3.08
C LEU A 15 1.71 -10.59 3.85
N LEU A 16 2.53 -9.79 3.16
CA LEU A 16 3.23 -8.67 3.77
C LEU A 16 2.26 -7.65 4.35
N ASN A 17 1.27 -7.21 3.56
CA ASN A 17 0.27 -6.25 4.02
C ASN A 17 -0.56 -6.80 5.18
N HIS A 18 -0.99 -8.05 5.12
CA HIS A 18 -1.72 -8.66 6.24
C HIS A 18 -0.88 -8.72 7.53
N TRP A 19 0.41 -9.07 7.42
CA TRP A 19 1.33 -9.07 8.56
C TRP A 19 1.50 -7.65 9.12
N LEU A 20 1.78 -6.66 8.27
CA LEU A 20 1.92 -5.25 8.67
C LEU A 20 0.65 -4.68 9.29
N GLU A 21 -0.54 -5.01 8.76
CA GLU A 21 -1.86 -4.62 9.27
C GLU A 21 -2.24 -5.33 10.57
N THR A 22 -1.60 -6.45 10.90
CA THR A 22 -1.82 -7.15 12.17
C THR A 22 -0.80 -6.72 13.23
N SER A 23 0.49 -6.68 12.89
CA SER A 23 1.59 -6.40 13.83
C SER A 23 1.79 -4.91 14.12
N GLY A 24 1.63 -4.07 13.09
CA GLY A 24 1.98 -2.64 13.15
C GLY A 24 3.48 -2.35 13.05
N ASP A 25 4.26 -3.39 12.79
CA ASP A 25 5.71 -3.33 12.68
C ASP A 25 6.15 -2.90 11.27
N TYR A 26 5.88 -1.63 10.94
CA TYR A 26 6.34 -1.02 9.70
C TYR A 26 7.86 -0.81 9.67
N ASP A 27 8.51 -0.74 10.83
CA ASP A 27 9.96 -0.52 10.96
C ASP A 27 10.76 -1.70 10.36
N ALA A 28 10.21 -2.92 10.43
CA ALA A 28 10.80 -4.11 9.82
C ALA A 28 11.02 -3.98 8.30
N LEU A 29 10.28 -3.11 7.60
CA LEU A 29 10.45 -2.89 6.16
C LEU A 29 11.86 -2.40 5.80
N SER A 30 12.53 -1.69 6.70
CA SER A 30 13.91 -1.23 6.51
C SER A 30 14.90 -2.39 6.31
N LEU A 31 14.64 -3.55 6.93
CA LEU A 31 15.51 -4.72 6.88
C LEU A 31 15.04 -5.77 5.84
N MET A 32 13.79 -5.67 5.36
CA MET A 32 13.21 -6.66 4.46
C MET A 32 13.99 -6.86 3.15
N PRO A 33 14.50 -5.82 2.46
CA PRO A 33 15.31 -6.00 1.26
C PRO A 33 16.58 -6.80 1.54
N LEU A 34 17.31 -6.46 2.61
CA LEU A 34 18.55 -7.14 2.99
C LEU A 34 18.32 -8.63 3.25
N TYR A 35 17.34 -8.98 4.09
CA TYR A 35 17.02 -10.37 4.39
C TYR A 35 16.49 -11.13 3.18
N SER A 36 15.71 -10.47 2.32
CA SER A 36 15.20 -11.08 1.09
C SER A 36 16.32 -11.42 0.11
N VAL A 37 17.26 -10.49 -0.12
CA VAL A 37 18.43 -10.72 -0.96
C VAL A 37 19.30 -11.83 -0.38
N TYR A 38 19.65 -11.75 0.90
CA TYR A 38 20.48 -12.75 1.57
C TYR A 38 19.87 -14.16 1.47
N ARG A 39 18.59 -14.31 1.84
CA ARG A 39 17.90 -15.60 1.79
C ARG A 39 17.76 -16.11 0.36
N ALA A 40 17.49 -15.25 -0.62
CA ALA A 40 17.41 -15.64 -2.02
C ALA A 40 18.76 -16.18 -2.52
N LEU A 41 19.87 -15.51 -2.24
CA LEU A 41 21.20 -15.97 -2.65
C LEU A 41 21.61 -17.27 -1.95
N VAL A 42 21.26 -17.46 -0.67
CA VAL A 42 21.45 -18.73 0.04
C VAL A 42 20.65 -19.85 -0.63
N ARG A 43 19.38 -19.62 -0.97
CA ARG A 43 18.55 -20.61 -1.69
C ARG A 43 19.14 -20.94 -3.06
N ALA A 44 19.56 -19.93 -3.83
CA ALA A 44 20.22 -20.13 -5.12
C ALA A 44 21.46 -21.02 -4.98
N ARG A 45 22.33 -20.74 -3.99
CA ARG A 45 23.53 -21.55 -3.72
C ARG A 45 23.19 -22.99 -3.36
N VAL A 46 22.20 -23.21 -2.49
CA VAL A 46 21.75 -24.56 -2.10
C VAL A 46 21.23 -25.34 -3.32
N VAL A 47 20.45 -24.69 -4.19
CA VAL A 47 19.95 -25.31 -5.42
C VAL A 47 21.11 -25.68 -6.35
N CYS A 48 22.09 -24.79 -6.54
CA CYS A 48 23.29 -25.09 -7.34
C CYS A 48 24.12 -26.25 -6.77
N LEU A 49 24.26 -26.35 -5.44
CA LEU A 49 24.98 -27.46 -4.81
C LEU A 49 24.26 -28.80 -5.02
N LYS A 50 22.93 -28.82 -4.87
CA LYS A 50 22.12 -30.02 -5.14
C LYS A 50 22.22 -30.46 -6.60
N ALA A 51 22.26 -29.50 -7.54
CA ALA A 51 22.36 -29.78 -8.97
C ALA A 51 23.65 -30.53 -9.36
N LYS A 52 24.76 -30.31 -8.65
CA LYS A 52 26.05 -30.98 -8.93
C LYS A 52 25.95 -32.50 -8.78
N SER A 53 25.13 -32.97 -7.84
CA SER A 53 24.93 -34.39 -7.56
C SER A 53 23.67 -34.96 -8.21
N ALA A 54 22.91 -34.15 -8.96
CA ALA A 54 21.65 -34.57 -9.57
C ALA A 54 21.87 -35.25 -10.94
N PRO A 55 20.97 -36.18 -11.33
CA PRO A 55 20.91 -36.74 -12.68
C PRO A 55 20.82 -35.64 -13.75
N GLN A 56 21.34 -35.91 -14.95
CA GLN A 56 21.43 -34.90 -16.03
C GLN A 56 20.08 -34.28 -16.40
N GLU A 57 19.00 -35.05 -16.30
CA GLU A 57 17.61 -34.62 -16.58
C GLU A 57 17.11 -33.56 -15.59
N GLU A 58 17.57 -33.59 -14.34
CA GLU A 58 17.14 -32.66 -13.28
C GLU A 58 17.99 -31.39 -13.21
N ARG A 59 19.22 -31.42 -13.77
CA ARG A 59 20.16 -30.28 -13.74
C ARG A 59 19.56 -29.03 -14.37
N ALA A 60 18.86 -29.17 -15.48
CA ALA A 60 18.22 -28.03 -16.15
C ALA A 60 17.12 -27.38 -15.29
N SER A 61 16.34 -28.18 -14.55
CA SER A 61 15.31 -27.69 -13.63
C SER A 61 15.94 -26.98 -12.42
N ALA A 62 17.00 -27.55 -11.87
CA ALA A 62 17.74 -26.93 -10.76
C ALA A 62 18.36 -25.59 -11.15
N THR A 63 18.97 -25.48 -12.34
CA THR A 63 19.52 -24.20 -12.84
C THR A 63 18.42 -23.14 -12.94
N ARG A 64 17.25 -23.46 -13.52
CA ARG A 64 16.11 -22.54 -13.56
C ARG A 64 15.64 -22.12 -12.16
N GLY A 65 15.67 -23.06 -11.20
CA GLY A 65 15.39 -22.78 -9.79
C GLY A 65 16.34 -21.76 -9.19
N ALA A 66 17.65 -21.91 -9.39
CA ALA A 66 18.66 -20.98 -8.89
C ALA A 66 18.55 -19.60 -9.55
N THR A 67 18.34 -19.55 -10.87
CA THR A 67 18.18 -18.29 -11.62
C THR A 67 17.01 -17.46 -11.09
N ARG A 68 15.85 -18.08 -10.82
CA ARG A 68 14.70 -17.40 -10.21
C ARG A 68 15.02 -16.68 -8.90
N TYR A 69 15.83 -17.30 -8.04
CA TYR A 69 16.25 -16.67 -6.79
C TYR A 69 17.26 -15.52 -7.02
N ILE A 70 18.18 -15.67 -7.98
CA ILE A 70 19.14 -14.62 -8.34
C ILE A 70 18.43 -13.41 -8.94
N ASP A 71 17.46 -13.64 -9.84
CA ASP A 71 16.68 -12.57 -10.44
C ASP A 71 15.82 -11.86 -9.39
N LEU A 72 15.23 -12.59 -8.45
CA LEU A 72 14.54 -11.97 -7.30
C LEU A 72 15.50 -11.13 -6.46
N ALA A 73 16.69 -11.63 -6.14
CA ALA A 73 17.68 -10.88 -5.38
C ALA A 73 18.09 -9.60 -6.09
N ARG A 74 18.31 -9.66 -7.41
CA ARG A 74 18.60 -8.50 -8.25
C ARG A 74 17.44 -7.50 -8.22
N ALA A 75 16.21 -7.96 -8.44
CA ALA A 75 15.03 -7.10 -8.44
C ALA A 75 14.80 -6.39 -7.09
N VAL A 76 15.03 -7.08 -5.97
CA VAL A 76 14.93 -6.49 -4.62
C VAL A 76 16.06 -5.49 -4.36
N ALA A 77 17.27 -5.76 -4.87
CA ALA A 77 18.41 -4.87 -4.70
C ALA A 77 18.28 -3.57 -5.53
N GLN A 78 17.63 -3.64 -6.69
CA GLN A 78 17.47 -2.52 -7.63
C GLN A 78 16.35 -1.53 -7.25
N ARG A 79 16.20 -1.20 -5.95
CA ARG A 79 15.18 -0.31 -5.35
C ARG A 79 14.21 0.34 -6.36
N PRO A 80 12.95 -0.12 -6.47
CA PRO A 80 12.02 0.48 -7.43
C PRO A 80 11.69 1.92 -7.04
N ASP A 81 11.39 2.78 -8.02
CA ASP A 81 10.89 4.11 -7.68
C ASP A 81 9.57 3.98 -6.92
N THR A 82 9.53 4.77 -5.86
CA THR A 82 8.50 4.75 -4.85
C THR A 82 7.41 5.76 -5.25
N VAL A 83 6.14 5.41 -5.03
CA VAL A 83 5.00 6.31 -5.23
C VAL A 83 4.13 6.41 -3.98
N LEU A 84 3.44 7.53 -3.84
CA LEU A 84 2.40 7.74 -2.82
C LEU A 84 1.02 7.81 -3.49
N LEU A 85 0.13 6.90 -3.12
CA LEU A 85 -1.24 6.85 -3.62
C LEU A 85 -2.21 7.14 -2.48
N LEU A 86 -3.06 8.16 -2.62
CA LEU A 86 -4.05 8.54 -1.61
C LEU A 86 -5.42 8.09 -2.08
N CYS A 87 -6.09 7.22 -1.33
CA CYS A 87 -7.48 6.89 -1.63
C CYS A 87 -8.37 8.11 -1.35
N HIS A 88 -9.31 8.41 -2.23
CA HIS A 88 -10.28 9.48 -2.04
C HIS A 88 -11.68 8.92 -2.27
N GLY A 89 -12.62 9.30 -1.41
CA GLY A 89 -14.03 8.97 -1.59
C GLY A 89 -14.74 8.59 -0.30
N TYR A 90 -16.07 8.59 -0.38
CA TYR A 90 -16.98 8.44 0.76
C TYR A 90 -16.98 7.03 1.34
N SER A 91 -17.37 6.89 2.60
CA SER A 91 -17.67 5.58 3.19
C SER A 91 -18.66 4.81 2.31
N GLY A 92 -18.45 3.50 2.15
CA GLY A 92 -19.25 2.67 1.23
C GLY A 92 -18.81 2.68 -0.24
N SER A 93 -17.86 3.53 -0.65
CA SER A 93 -17.42 3.61 -2.06
C SER A 93 -16.47 2.48 -2.50
N GLY A 94 -16.31 1.41 -1.70
CA GLY A 94 -15.48 0.26 -2.08
C GLY A 94 -13.95 0.46 -1.99
N LYS A 95 -13.47 1.65 -1.61
CA LYS A 95 -12.03 1.99 -1.44
C LYS A 95 -11.21 0.93 -0.74
N SER A 96 -11.68 0.41 0.39
CA SER A 96 -10.87 -0.51 1.20
C SER A 96 -10.71 -1.87 0.53
N VAL A 97 -11.72 -2.33 -0.21
CA VAL A 97 -11.62 -3.56 -1.00
C VAL A 97 -10.73 -3.33 -2.22
N ALA A 98 -10.95 -2.23 -2.94
CA ALA A 98 -10.21 -1.89 -4.14
C ALA A 98 -8.73 -1.59 -3.85
N SER A 99 -8.42 -0.78 -2.84
CA SER A 99 -7.05 -0.47 -2.41
C SER A 99 -6.27 -1.69 -1.95
N ARG A 100 -6.92 -2.66 -1.28
CA ARG A 100 -6.30 -3.94 -0.92
C ARG A 100 -5.95 -4.76 -2.17
N ALA A 101 -6.87 -4.85 -3.12
CA ALA A 101 -6.61 -5.55 -4.39
C ALA A 101 -5.48 -4.88 -5.19
N LEU A 102 -5.45 -3.55 -5.25
CA LEU A 102 -4.36 -2.78 -5.86
C LEU A 102 -3.03 -3.02 -5.16
N ALA A 103 -2.99 -2.96 -3.83
CA ALA A 103 -1.78 -3.21 -3.04
C ALA A 103 -1.21 -4.61 -3.32
N ASP A 104 -2.08 -5.62 -3.39
CA ASP A 104 -1.70 -6.98 -3.78
C ASP A 104 -1.08 -7.01 -5.18
N LEU A 105 -1.64 -6.27 -6.15
CA LEU A 105 -1.20 -6.27 -7.55
C LEU A 105 0.11 -5.52 -7.77
N CYS A 106 0.27 -4.31 -7.23
CA CYS A 106 1.41 -3.45 -7.51
C CYS A 106 2.55 -3.57 -6.48
N GLY A 107 2.33 -4.32 -5.40
CA GLY A 107 3.29 -4.56 -4.33
C GLY A 107 3.48 -3.37 -3.38
N ALA A 108 2.55 -2.41 -3.40
CA ALA A 108 2.55 -1.30 -2.46
C ALA A 108 2.14 -1.75 -1.05
N VAL A 109 2.67 -1.05 -0.05
CA VAL A 109 2.25 -1.19 1.35
C VAL A 109 1.02 -0.34 1.58
N ARG A 110 -0.03 -0.93 2.13
CA ARG A 110 -1.28 -0.27 2.48
C ARG A 110 -1.25 0.17 3.95
N VAL A 111 -1.58 1.44 4.18
CA VAL A 111 -1.77 2.00 5.51
C VAL A 111 -3.22 2.48 5.61
N SER A 112 -4.02 1.91 6.52
CA SER A 112 -5.47 2.15 6.58
C SER A 112 -5.87 2.90 7.85
N SER A 113 -6.74 3.90 7.68
CA SER A 113 -7.32 4.64 8.81
C SER A 113 -8.15 3.75 9.75
N ASP A 114 -8.81 2.70 9.23
CA ASP A 114 -9.59 1.75 10.04
C ASP A 114 -8.66 0.91 10.94
N THR A 115 -7.57 0.39 10.36
CA THR A 115 -6.57 -0.38 11.10
C THR A 115 -5.90 0.46 12.19
N GLU A 116 -5.47 1.68 11.88
CA GLU A 116 -4.84 2.57 12.86
C GLU A 116 -5.82 3.07 13.93
N ARG A 117 -7.11 3.20 13.60
CA ARG A 117 -8.16 3.45 14.59
C ARG A 117 -8.28 2.31 15.58
N LYS A 118 -8.38 1.06 15.12
CA LYS A 118 -8.48 -0.13 15.98
C LYS A 118 -7.25 -0.33 16.87
N ARG A 119 -6.06 0.07 16.39
CA ARG A 119 -4.79 0.02 17.15
C ARG A 119 -4.63 1.09 18.21
N SER A 120 -5.36 2.20 18.10
CA SER A 120 -5.20 3.31 19.02
C SER A 120 -5.62 2.87 20.45
N PRO A 121 -4.77 3.03 21.49
CA PRO A 121 -5.01 2.52 22.85
C PRO A 121 -6.34 2.97 23.48
N GLY A 122 -6.90 4.11 23.01
CA GLY A 122 -8.19 4.64 23.45
C GLY A 122 -9.40 3.93 22.82
N THR A 123 -9.26 3.33 21.63
CA THR A 123 -10.37 2.68 20.90
C THR A 123 -10.76 1.35 21.53
N VAL A 124 -9.78 0.53 21.94
CA VAL A 124 -10.00 -0.72 22.68
C VAL A 124 -10.73 -0.42 24.00
N ARG A 125 -10.33 0.64 24.71
CA ARG A 125 -10.98 1.10 25.96
C ARG A 125 -12.34 1.78 25.78
N ALA A 126 -12.65 2.30 24.59
CA ALA A 126 -13.93 2.94 24.26
C ALA A 126 -14.98 1.92 23.81
N LEU A 127 -14.56 0.86 23.11
CA LEU A 127 -15.37 -0.34 22.83
C LEU A 127 -15.85 -1.00 24.14
N ASP A 128 -14.98 -1.09 25.15
CA ASP A 128 -15.34 -1.59 26.49
C ASP A 128 -16.33 -0.68 27.26
N ARG A 129 -16.51 0.58 26.83
CA ARG A 129 -17.26 1.60 27.58
C ARG A 129 -18.44 2.24 26.85
N ASN A 130 -18.80 1.78 25.65
CA ASN A 130 -19.90 2.34 24.86
C ASN A 130 -19.82 3.88 24.71
N VAL A 131 -18.61 4.45 24.68
CA VAL A 131 -18.45 5.90 24.48
C VAL A 131 -18.20 6.16 22.99
N ALA A 132 -19.14 6.85 22.35
CA ALA A 132 -19.09 7.24 20.93
C ALA A 132 -18.05 8.36 20.65
N LEU A 133 -16.80 8.17 21.09
CA LEU A 133 -15.69 9.10 20.90
C LEU A 133 -14.90 9.00 19.58
N PRO A 134 -14.97 7.95 18.72
CA PRO A 134 -13.96 7.80 17.66
C PRO A 134 -14.09 8.77 16.48
N TYR A 135 -15.11 9.63 16.46
CA TYR A 135 -15.43 10.48 15.29
C TYR A 135 -15.38 12.00 15.55
N THR A 136 -14.78 12.48 16.65
CA THR A 136 -14.55 13.93 16.80
C THR A 136 -13.56 14.43 15.76
N GLN A 137 -13.59 15.74 15.49
CA GLN A 137 -12.68 16.38 14.55
C GLN A 137 -11.22 16.22 14.99
N GLU A 138 -10.94 16.32 16.29
CA GLU A 138 -9.61 16.13 16.88
C GLU A 138 -9.13 14.68 16.72
N ALA A 139 -10.01 13.71 16.97
CA ALA A 139 -9.69 12.30 16.80
C ALA A 139 -9.36 11.99 15.33
N ARG A 140 -10.13 12.57 14.38
CA ARG A 140 -9.84 12.49 12.95
C ARG A 140 -8.45 13.04 12.62
N HIS A 141 -8.10 14.24 13.10
CA HIS A 141 -6.76 14.82 12.87
C HIS A 141 -5.63 13.95 13.40
N ALA A 142 -5.77 13.46 14.63
CA ALA A 142 -4.77 12.59 15.23
C ALA A 142 -4.56 11.28 14.43
N ILE A 143 -5.62 10.75 13.80
CA ILE A 143 -5.51 9.59 12.90
C ILE A 143 -4.74 9.97 11.64
N TYR A 144 -5.06 11.11 10.99
CA TYR A 144 -4.35 11.55 9.79
C TYR A 144 -2.88 11.86 10.05
N GLU A 145 -2.53 12.42 11.20
CA GLU A 145 -1.14 12.63 11.61
C GLU A 145 -0.40 11.29 11.76
N ARG A 146 -1.03 10.29 12.37
CA ARG A 146 -0.46 8.93 12.46
C ARG A 146 -0.27 8.31 11.07
N LEU A 147 -1.27 8.40 10.19
CA LEU A 147 -1.17 7.91 8.82
C LEU A 147 -0.05 8.61 8.04
N LEU A 148 0.14 9.91 8.25
CA LEU A 148 1.21 10.68 7.62
C LEU A 148 2.59 10.22 8.09
N GLY A 149 2.75 9.96 9.39
CA GLY A 149 3.97 9.37 9.96
C GLY A 149 4.27 8.01 9.35
N ARG A 150 3.29 7.09 9.37
CA ARG A 150 3.45 5.75 8.78
C ARG A 150 3.76 5.78 7.30
N ALA A 151 3.08 6.63 6.54
CA ALA A 151 3.39 6.81 5.12
C ALA A 151 4.84 7.30 4.94
N SER A 152 5.30 8.26 5.76
CA SER A 152 6.69 8.73 5.71
C SER A 152 7.69 7.59 5.97
N ASP A 153 7.47 6.80 7.02
CA ASP A 153 8.37 5.69 7.40
C ASP A 153 8.47 4.68 6.25
N VAL A 154 7.34 4.26 5.70
CA VAL A 154 7.30 3.27 4.62
C VAL A 154 7.96 3.82 3.34
N LEU A 155 7.68 5.06 2.95
CA LEU A 155 8.28 5.68 1.77
C LEU A 155 9.81 5.75 1.90
N GLN A 156 10.34 6.05 3.09
CA GLN A 156 11.79 6.08 3.35
C GLN A 156 12.46 4.71 3.25
N THR A 157 11.71 3.62 3.45
CA THR A 157 12.21 2.25 3.23
C THR A 157 12.26 1.85 1.75
N GLY A 158 11.79 2.70 0.84
CA GLY A 158 11.76 2.45 -0.61
C GLY A 158 10.56 1.62 -1.07
N TYR A 159 9.50 1.55 -0.27
CA TYR A 159 8.24 0.92 -0.62
C TYR A 159 7.22 1.97 -1.04
N SER A 160 6.50 1.70 -2.14
CA SER A 160 5.32 2.49 -2.51
C SER A 160 4.23 2.35 -1.45
N VAL A 161 3.48 3.42 -1.21
CA VAL A 161 2.43 3.47 -0.18
C VAL A 161 1.07 3.76 -0.79
N ILE A 162 0.07 3.01 -0.37
CA ILE A 162 -1.34 3.35 -0.54
C ILE A 162 -1.92 3.74 0.83
N VAL A 163 -2.43 4.96 0.95
CA VAL A 163 -3.08 5.42 2.18
C VAL A 163 -4.59 5.31 2.01
N ASP A 164 -5.18 4.33 2.71
CA ASP A 164 -6.61 4.04 2.69
C ASP A 164 -7.34 4.82 3.80
N ALA A 165 -7.71 6.04 3.45
CA ALA A 165 -8.62 6.90 4.20
C ALA A 165 -9.59 7.59 3.22
N THR A 166 -10.51 8.41 3.73
CA THR A 166 -11.51 9.08 2.87
C THR A 166 -10.98 10.33 2.18
N PHE A 167 -10.01 11.02 2.79
CA PHE A 167 -9.34 12.22 2.27
C PHE A 167 -10.28 13.35 1.81
N LEU A 168 -11.40 13.53 2.51
CA LEU A 168 -12.43 14.50 2.15
C LEU A 168 -12.05 15.96 2.46
N GLU A 169 -11.14 16.19 3.40
CA GLU A 169 -10.69 17.53 3.76
C GLU A 169 -9.39 17.87 3.06
N ARG A 170 -9.32 19.06 2.45
CA ARG A 170 -8.16 19.51 1.68
C ARG A 170 -6.89 19.54 2.52
N ARG A 171 -6.96 19.98 3.78
CA ARG A 171 -5.81 20.02 4.68
C ARG A 171 -5.11 18.67 4.84
N HIS A 172 -5.88 17.57 4.83
CA HIS A 172 -5.31 16.23 4.93
C HIS A 172 -4.61 15.87 3.63
N ARG A 173 -5.22 16.14 2.48
CA ARG A 173 -4.60 15.91 1.16
C ARG A 173 -3.30 16.70 1.00
N ASP A 174 -3.35 18.00 1.33
CA ASP A 174 -2.20 18.91 1.26
C ASP A 174 -1.01 18.41 2.08
N ALA A 175 -1.24 17.91 3.30
CA ALA A 175 -0.19 17.37 4.17
C ALA A 175 0.57 16.20 3.51
N PHE A 176 -0.14 15.28 2.85
CA PHE A 176 0.48 14.15 2.16
C PHE A 176 1.17 14.57 0.85
N PHE A 177 0.63 15.55 0.13
CA PHE A 177 1.32 16.12 -1.03
C PHE A 177 2.60 16.89 -0.64
N VAL A 178 2.62 17.56 0.52
CA VAL A 178 3.83 18.15 1.10
C VAL A 178 4.86 17.07 1.41
N LEU A 179 4.44 15.96 2.05
CA LEU A 179 5.32 14.82 2.32
C LEU A 179 5.93 14.25 1.04
N ALA A 180 5.11 14.03 0.01
CA ALA A 180 5.55 13.53 -1.29
C ALA A 180 6.60 14.44 -1.93
N ARG A 181 6.37 15.76 -1.95
CA ARG A 181 7.36 16.75 -2.43
C ARG A 181 8.65 16.71 -1.63
N ARG A 182 8.57 16.64 -0.29
CA ARG A 182 9.75 16.58 0.59
C ARG A 182 10.62 15.36 0.32
N LEU A 183 9.99 14.21 0.06
CA LEU A 183 10.68 12.95 -0.25
C LEU A 183 11.00 12.78 -1.75
N SER A 184 10.66 13.77 -2.58
CA SER A 184 10.79 13.68 -4.05
C SER A 184 10.08 12.45 -4.65
N VAL A 185 8.96 12.05 -4.05
CA VAL A 185 8.15 10.91 -4.45
C VAL A 185 6.95 11.38 -5.28
N PRO A 186 6.68 10.80 -6.46
CA PRO A 186 5.44 11.06 -7.19
C PRO A 186 4.21 10.67 -6.38
N ALA A 187 3.18 11.52 -6.39
CA ALA A 187 1.93 11.27 -5.67
C ALA A 187 0.70 11.48 -6.54
N ALA A 188 -0.31 10.64 -6.34
CA ALA A 188 -1.61 10.71 -7.01
C ALA A 188 -2.77 10.45 -6.04
N LEU A 189 -3.93 11.03 -6.36
CA LEU A 189 -5.21 10.72 -5.71
C LEU A 189 -5.93 9.63 -6.52
N LEU A 190 -6.52 8.66 -5.83
CA LEU A 190 -7.37 7.64 -6.40
C LEU A 190 -8.80 7.94 -6.00
N ASP A 191 -9.59 8.58 -6.87
CA ASP A 191 -10.95 9.02 -6.57
C ASP A 191 -11.96 7.90 -6.87
N PHE A 192 -12.35 7.18 -5.83
CA PHE A 192 -13.27 6.05 -5.90
C PHE A 192 -14.72 6.53 -5.85
N ARG A 193 -15.41 6.42 -6.98
CA ARG A 193 -16.78 6.87 -7.15
C ARG A 193 -17.77 5.71 -7.07
N ALA A 194 -18.91 6.01 -6.48
CA ALA A 194 -20.12 5.21 -6.52
C ALA A 194 -21.31 6.16 -6.30
N GLU A 195 -22.45 5.82 -6.88
CA GLU A 195 -23.67 6.61 -6.70
C GLU A 195 -24.12 6.63 -5.23
N LYS A 196 -24.73 7.74 -4.80
CA LYS A 196 -25.16 7.92 -3.41
C LYS A 196 -26.07 6.79 -2.91
N GLN A 197 -26.90 6.24 -3.78
CA GLN A 197 -27.77 5.11 -3.44
C GLN A 197 -26.95 3.85 -3.17
N VAL A 198 -26.01 3.51 -4.06
CA VAL A 198 -25.08 2.37 -3.90
C VAL A 198 -24.25 2.50 -2.63
N LEU A 199 -23.80 3.71 -2.27
CA LEU A 199 -23.08 3.95 -1.01
C LEU A 199 -23.91 3.56 0.21
N ARG A 200 -25.19 3.96 0.24
CA ARG A 200 -26.11 3.64 1.35
C ARG A 200 -26.38 2.14 1.43
N GLU A 201 -26.72 1.51 0.31
CA GLU A 201 -26.99 0.07 0.23
C GLU A 201 -25.79 -0.75 0.73
N ARG A 202 -24.56 -0.37 0.36
CA ARG A 202 -23.34 -1.04 0.82
C ARG A 202 -23.09 -0.85 2.31
N ILE A 203 -23.34 0.34 2.85
CA ILE A 203 -23.22 0.60 4.30
C ILE A 203 -24.23 -0.26 5.07
N ASP A 204 -25.48 -0.30 4.62
CA ASP A 204 -26.54 -1.07 5.27
C ASP A 204 -26.26 -2.58 5.20
N ALA A 205 -25.77 -3.08 4.07
CA ALA A 205 -25.35 -4.48 3.91
C ALA A 205 -24.15 -4.83 4.82
N CYS A 206 -23.19 -3.91 5.00
CA CYS A 206 -22.05 -4.11 5.90
C CYS A 206 -22.49 -4.23 7.36
N LYS A 207 -23.49 -3.47 7.81
CA LYS A 207 -24.03 -3.59 9.18
C LYS A 207 -24.70 -4.94 9.46
N MET A 208 -25.23 -5.59 8.42
CA MET A 208 -25.87 -6.91 8.52
C MET A 208 -24.88 -8.08 8.34
N GLY A 209 -23.62 -7.79 8.03
CA GLY A 209 -22.56 -8.78 7.83
C GLY A 209 -21.78 -9.14 9.11
N PRO A 210 -20.73 -9.97 9.01
CA PRO A 210 -19.84 -10.28 10.14
C PRO A 210 -19.20 -9.00 10.72
N ALA A 211 -18.91 -9.00 12.03
CA ALA A 211 -18.43 -7.85 12.82
C ALA A 211 -17.10 -7.19 12.36
N ASP A 212 -16.49 -7.67 11.27
CA ASP A 212 -15.29 -7.10 10.64
C ASP A 212 -15.60 -6.09 9.51
N ALA A 213 -16.88 -5.86 9.20
CA ALA A 213 -17.29 -4.85 8.23
C ALA A 213 -17.15 -3.42 8.81
N SER A 214 -16.68 -2.48 8.00
CA SER A 214 -16.34 -1.09 8.34
C SER A 214 -17.36 -0.40 9.26
N ASP A 215 -16.87 0.31 10.30
CA ASP A 215 -17.67 1.05 11.31
C ASP A 215 -18.44 2.28 10.76
N ALA A 216 -18.64 2.36 9.44
CA ALA A 216 -19.30 3.47 8.80
C ALA A 216 -20.82 3.38 8.99
N ASP A 217 -21.40 4.34 9.71
CA ASP A 217 -22.85 4.52 9.83
C ASP A 217 -23.38 5.43 8.71
N SER A 218 -24.66 5.30 8.35
CA SER A 218 -25.38 6.19 7.42
C SER A 218 -25.32 7.65 7.86
N ALA A 219 -25.29 7.93 9.17
CA ALA A 219 -25.03 9.26 9.74
C ALA A 219 -23.62 9.78 9.39
N THR A 220 -22.61 8.91 9.38
CA THR A 220 -21.24 9.27 8.98
C THR A 220 -21.20 9.62 7.50
N LEU A 221 -21.88 8.87 6.64
CA LEU A 221 -21.97 9.18 5.22
C LEU A 221 -22.65 10.54 4.96
N GLN A 222 -23.73 10.86 5.68
CA GLN A 222 -24.40 12.16 5.53
C GLN A 222 -23.49 13.33 5.91
N LEU A 223 -22.79 13.24 7.04
CA LEU A 223 -21.81 14.25 7.45
C LEU A 223 -20.68 14.40 6.41
N GLN A 224 -20.16 13.27 5.92
CA GLN A 224 -19.13 13.29 4.88
C GLN A 224 -19.60 13.98 3.59
N LEU A 225 -20.84 13.77 3.17
CA LEU A 225 -21.42 14.42 1.98
C LEU A 225 -21.67 15.91 2.17
N ALA A 226 -21.85 16.38 3.41
CA ALA A 226 -22.08 17.78 3.72
C ALA A 226 -20.77 18.57 3.87
N ASP A 227 -19.75 17.95 4.47
CA ASP A 227 -18.52 18.63 4.92
C ASP A 227 -17.28 18.31 4.04
N SER A 228 -17.46 17.72 2.85
CA SER A 228 -16.33 17.41 1.96
C SER A 228 -15.84 18.64 1.19
N ASP A 229 -14.53 18.84 1.16
CA ASP A 229 -13.91 19.84 0.29
C ASP A 229 -13.79 19.31 -1.14
N PRO A 230 -14.23 20.06 -2.16
CA PRO A 230 -14.04 19.66 -3.55
C PRO A 230 -12.56 19.55 -3.91
N LEU A 231 -12.25 18.70 -4.89
CA LEU A 231 -10.91 18.62 -5.46
C LEU A 231 -10.60 19.91 -6.22
N THR A 232 -9.44 20.49 -5.97
CA THR A 232 -8.93 21.66 -6.71
C THR A 232 -8.46 21.25 -8.11
N ALA A 233 -8.29 22.21 -9.02
CA ALA A 233 -7.79 21.93 -10.37
C ALA A 233 -6.41 21.24 -10.39
N ASP A 234 -5.49 21.62 -9.47
CA ASP A 234 -4.18 20.95 -9.34
C ASP A 234 -4.34 19.50 -8.86
N GLU A 235 -5.22 19.25 -7.88
CA GLU A 235 -5.50 17.90 -7.40
C GLU A 235 -6.12 17.03 -8.50
N MET A 236 -7.06 17.59 -9.27
CA MET A 236 -7.70 16.90 -10.39
C MET A 236 -6.68 16.48 -11.46
N SER A 237 -5.65 17.30 -11.72
CA SER A 237 -4.59 16.95 -12.67
C SER A 237 -3.75 15.73 -12.25
N ARG A 238 -3.82 15.33 -10.97
CA ARG A 238 -3.11 14.19 -10.38
C ARG A 238 -4.06 13.13 -9.83
N THR A 239 -5.33 13.18 -10.24
CA THR A 239 -6.37 12.25 -9.80
C THR A 239 -6.63 11.21 -10.87
N VAL A 240 -6.61 9.94 -10.46
CA VAL A 240 -7.14 8.83 -11.24
C VAL A 240 -8.54 8.55 -10.72
N VAL A 241 -9.55 8.74 -11.56
CA VAL A 241 -10.95 8.46 -11.21
C VAL A 241 -11.24 6.98 -11.45
N LEU A 242 -11.82 6.31 -10.46
CA LEU A 242 -12.14 4.88 -10.49
C LEU A 242 -13.61 4.67 -10.17
N ASP A 243 -14.35 4.08 -11.11
CA ASP A 243 -15.72 3.65 -10.86
C ASP A 243 -15.72 2.30 -10.13
N THR A 244 -16.39 2.27 -8.97
CA THR A 244 -16.49 1.06 -8.13
C THR A 244 -17.83 0.36 -8.27
N ALA A 245 -18.72 0.81 -9.16
CA ALA A 245 -19.95 0.14 -9.54
C ALA A 245 -19.69 -1.07 -10.47
N VAL A 246 -18.65 -1.84 -10.17
CA VAL A 246 -18.23 -3.03 -10.90
C VAL A 246 -18.21 -4.25 -9.96
N PRO A 247 -18.34 -5.49 -10.49
CA PRO A 247 -18.18 -6.69 -9.67
C PRO A 247 -16.80 -6.74 -9.00
N LEU A 248 -16.73 -7.21 -7.75
CA LEU A 248 -15.46 -7.22 -6.97
C LEU A 248 -14.32 -7.97 -7.67
N ALA A 249 -14.63 -9.01 -8.45
CA ALA A 249 -13.64 -9.75 -9.23
C ALA A 249 -12.90 -8.88 -10.27
N GLN A 250 -13.45 -7.74 -10.69
CA GLN A 250 -12.76 -6.81 -11.58
C GLN A 250 -11.55 -6.16 -10.92
N PHE A 251 -11.56 -5.98 -9.60
CA PHE A 251 -10.40 -5.44 -8.88
C PHE A 251 -9.21 -6.40 -8.89
N ASP A 252 -9.42 -7.68 -9.21
CA ASP A 252 -8.35 -8.66 -9.36
C ASP A 252 -7.66 -8.59 -10.73
N SER A 253 -8.23 -7.86 -11.69
CA SER A 253 -7.73 -7.70 -13.06
C SER A 253 -6.82 -6.49 -13.16
N ALA A 254 -5.65 -6.65 -13.78
CA ALA A 254 -4.74 -5.54 -14.07
C ALA A 254 -5.38 -4.49 -14.99
N ALA A 255 -6.31 -4.88 -15.86
CA ALA A 255 -6.98 -3.97 -16.79
C ALA A 255 -7.80 -2.88 -16.09
N PHE A 256 -8.45 -3.21 -14.97
CA PHE A 256 -9.16 -2.22 -14.16
C PHE A 256 -8.20 -1.14 -13.60
N TRP A 257 -6.96 -1.54 -13.33
CA TRP A 257 -5.95 -0.68 -12.73
C TRP A 257 -5.01 -0.02 -13.74
N GLU A 258 -5.21 -0.21 -15.05
CA GLU A 258 -4.32 0.30 -16.10
C GLU A 258 -3.95 1.79 -15.90
N PRO A 259 -4.90 2.73 -15.65
CA PRO A 259 -4.54 4.14 -15.46
C PRO A 259 -3.65 4.38 -14.21
N VAL A 260 -3.82 3.57 -13.17
CA VAL A 260 -3.01 3.65 -11.95
C VAL A 260 -1.63 3.02 -12.20
N LEU A 261 -1.59 1.86 -12.84
CA LEU A 261 -0.34 1.15 -13.16
C LEU A 261 0.52 1.96 -14.13
N ASP A 262 -0.08 2.66 -15.09
CA ASP A 262 0.62 3.58 -15.98
C ASP A 262 1.28 4.73 -15.21
N PHE A 263 0.57 5.32 -14.24
CA PHE A 263 1.16 6.32 -13.35
C PHE A 263 2.33 5.73 -12.54
N VAL A 264 2.16 4.54 -11.96
CA VAL A 264 3.22 3.87 -11.19
C VAL A 264 4.43 3.55 -12.07
N ASN A 265 4.22 3.07 -13.30
CA ASN A 265 5.28 2.70 -14.23
C ASN A 265 5.99 3.93 -14.81
N ALA A 266 5.25 5.01 -15.09
CA ALA A 266 5.83 6.29 -15.51
C ALA A 266 6.67 6.92 -14.39
N ALA A 267 6.24 6.81 -13.14
CA ALA A 267 7.03 7.20 -11.98
C ALA A 267 8.33 6.37 -11.87
N ARG A 268 8.24 5.06 -12.14
CA ARG A 268 9.36 4.09 -12.16
C ARG A 268 10.37 4.22 -13.31
N SER A 269 10.04 5.05 -14.29
CA SER A 269 10.89 5.27 -15.46
C SER A 269 11.64 6.60 -15.41
N ARG A 270 11.40 7.43 -14.38
CA ARG A 270 12.08 8.71 -14.21
C ARG A 270 13.46 8.46 -13.58
N PRO A 271 14.56 8.96 -14.17
CA PRO A 271 15.86 8.83 -13.55
C PRO A 271 15.85 9.50 -12.17
N HIS A 272 16.01 8.70 -11.13
CA HIS A 272 16.16 9.20 -9.77
C HIS A 272 17.37 10.15 -9.74
N PRO A 273 17.25 11.40 -9.23
CA PRO A 273 18.43 12.20 -8.95
C PRO A 273 19.26 11.39 -7.96
N SER A 274 20.39 10.88 -8.44
CA SER A 274 21.26 10.01 -7.68
C SER A 274 21.61 10.69 -6.35
N HIS A 275 21.34 9.99 -5.24
CA HIS A 275 22.14 10.21 -4.05
C HIS A 275 23.59 10.06 -4.50
N ARG A 276 24.32 11.19 -4.59
CA ARG A 276 25.77 11.16 -4.69
C ARG A 276 26.25 10.38 -3.47
N ILE A 277 26.55 9.10 -3.67
CA ILE A 277 27.54 8.44 -2.84
C ILE A 277 28.77 9.32 -3.01
N ALA A 278 29.23 9.89 -1.90
CA ALA A 278 30.45 10.65 -1.88
C ALA A 278 31.58 9.70 -2.31
N ASP A 279 31.94 9.76 -3.59
CA ASP A 279 33.23 9.30 -4.07
C ASP A 279 34.28 10.19 -3.39
N GLY A 280 34.90 9.67 -2.33
CA GLY A 280 36.04 10.33 -1.71
C GLY A 280 36.25 9.95 -0.27
N PHE A 281 36.96 8.84 -0.02
CA PHE A 281 38.22 8.83 0.75
C PHE A 281 38.74 7.39 0.90
N PHE A 282 39.72 7.02 0.08
CA PHE A 282 40.78 6.10 0.52
C PHE A 282 42.08 6.90 0.44
N PRO A 283 42.74 7.23 1.56
CA PRO A 283 44.08 7.80 1.48
C PRO A 283 45.05 6.65 1.20
N SER A 284 45.75 6.75 0.08
CA SER A 284 46.99 6.01 -0.15
C SER A 284 48.06 6.60 0.77
N GLY A 285 48.53 5.81 1.72
CA GLY A 285 49.64 6.12 2.62
C GLY A 285 50.00 4.90 3.44
#